data_AF-L7MBH7-F1
#
_entry.id   AF-L7MBH7-F1
#
_cell.length_a   1.000
_cell.length_b   1.000
_cell.length_c   1.000
_cell.angle_alpha   90.00
_cell.angle_beta   90.00
_cell.angle_gamma   90.00
#
_symmetry.space_group_name_H-M   'P 1'
#
loop_
_entity.id
_entity.type
_entity.pdbx_description
1 polymer ?
#
loop_
_entity_poly.entity_id
_entity_poly.type
_entity_poly.pdbx_seq_one_letter_code
_entity_poly.pdbx_strand_id
1 'polypeptide(L)'
;NHSEGRTKAALQIYTSASFGTVAAFHFLVFLLTFTIYANDIGECSYRYCSIRPSYGSCRGLVRKWYYDPGIQNCKMFFYSGCGGNDNRFSSEGWCQWYCLPRNKMRKNVCSRSPYGEKCYGRTERWYFDKYANTCRQFKNGHCGLVPNRFETCWQCMNRCSDADPNSACRDSSGVKKSQPARTLEISSKNT
;
A
#
# COMPACT_ATOMS: atom_id res chain seq x y z
N ASN A 1 -24.95 -51.84 -49.27
CA ASN A 1 -23.85 -50.89 -48.97
C ASN A 1 -24.22 -49.41 -48.98
N HIS A 2 -25.47 -48.98 -49.21
CA HIS A 2 -25.81 -47.53 -49.20
C HIS A 2 -26.55 -47.03 -47.93
N SER A 3 -27.26 -47.92 -47.21
CA SER A 3 -28.02 -47.57 -46.00
C SER A 3 -27.17 -47.46 -44.73
N GLU A 4 -26.01 -48.14 -44.66
CA GLU A 4 -25.13 -48.16 -43.49
C GLU A 4 -24.21 -46.91 -43.38
N GLY A 5 -24.05 -46.16 -44.47
CA GLY A 5 -23.25 -44.94 -44.51
C GLY A 5 -23.98 -43.69 -44.01
N ARG A 6 -25.31 -43.63 -44.12
CA ARG A 6 -26.11 -42.45 -43.73
C ARG A 6 -26.35 -42.35 -42.22
N THR A 7 -26.43 -43.48 -41.52
CA THR A 7 -26.58 -43.51 -40.05
C THR A 7 -25.28 -43.14 -39.31
N LYS A 8 -24.12 -43.52 -39.84
CA LYS A 8 -22.80 -43.14 -39.29
C LYS A 8 -22.53 -41.63 -39.43
N ALA A 9 -22.94 -41.03 -40.56
CA ALA A 9 -22.82 -39.58 -40.77
C ALA A 9 -23.74 -38.77 -39.82
N ALA A 10 -24.99 -39.19 -39.61
CA ALA A 10 -25.91 -38.51 -38.70
C ALA A 10 -25.45 -38.60 -37.23
N LEU A 11 -24.90 -39.75 -36.80
CA LEU A 11 -24.35 -39.92 -35.45
C LEU A 11 -23.06 -39.09 -35.23
N GLN A 12 -22.21 -38.95 -36.25
CA GLN A 12 -21.05 -38.05 -36.20
C GLN A 12 -21.46 -36.56 -36.15
N ILE A 13 -22.54 -36.16 -36.82
CA ILE A 13 -23.08 -34.79 -36.75
C ILE A 13 -23.73 -34.52 -35.38
N TYR A 14 -24.48 -35.48 -34.82
CA TYR A 14 -25.14 -35.33 -33.52
C TYR A 14 -24.15 -35.30 -32.35
N THR A 15 -23.07 -36.09 -32.45
CA THR A 15 -21.96 -36.06 -31.48
C THR A 15 -21.18 -34.76 -31.57
N SER A 16 -20.77 -34.31 -32.77
CA SER A 16 -20.04 -33.05 -32.96
C SER A 16 -20.84 -31.79 -32.57
N ALA A 17 -22.15 -31.76 -32.83
CA ALA A 17 -23.03 -30.66 -32.40
C ALA A 17 -23.21 -30.60 -30.86
N SER A 18 -23.27 -31.75 -30.18
CA SER A 18 -23.34 -31.82 -28.71
C SER A 18 -22.02 -31.46 -28.03
N PHE A 19 -20.86 -31.79 -28.63
CA PHE A 19 -19.57 -31.36 -28.10
C PHE A 19 -19.39 -29.83 -28.19
N GLY A 20 -19.91 -29.20 -29.24
CA GLY A 20 -19.87 -27.73 -29.41
C GLY A 20 -20.70 -26.96 -28.37
N THR A 21 -21.90 -27.44 -28.04
CA THR A 21 -22.77 -26.79 -27.04
C THR A 21 -22.28 -26.97 -25.61
N VAL A 22 -21.72 -28.14 -25.28
CA VAL A 22 -21.08 -28.40 -23.99
C VAL A 22 -19.82 -27.54 -23.83
N ALA A 23 -18.99 -27.42 -24.86
CA ALA A 23 -17.82 -26.55 -24.85
C ALA A 23 -18.19 -25.06 -24.69
N ALA A 24 -19.25 -24.60 -25.37
CA ALA A 24 -19.76 -23.23 -25.23
C ALA A 24 -20.30 -22.96 -23.82
N PHE A 25 -21.01 -23.91 -23.22
CA PHE A 25 -21.50 -23.79 -21.84
C PHE A 25 -20.35 -23.75 -20.83
N HIS A 26 -19.33 -24.61 -20.97
CA HIS A 26 -18.13 -24.55 -20.12
C HIS A 26 -17.36 -23.25 -20.28
N PHE A 27 -17.29 -22.69 -21.48
CA PHE A 27 -16.66 -21.39 -21.74
C PHE A 27 -17.43 -20.25 -21.07
N LEU A 28 -18.78 -20.24 -21.18
CA LEU A 28 -19.62 -19.26 -20.50
C LEU A 28 -19.54 -19.38 -18.98
N VAL A 29 -19.56 -20.60 -18.43
CA VAL A 29 -19.35 -20.86 -17.00
C VAL A 29 -17.95 -20.42 -16.56
N PHE A 30 -16.91 -20.69 -17.36
CA PHE A 30 -15.54 -20.23 -17.06
C PHE A 30 -15.44 -18.71 -17.09
N LEU A 31 -16.04 -18.03 -18.06
CA LEU A 31 -16.07 -16.56 -18.12
C LEU A 31 -16.86 -15.95 -16.95
N LEU A 32 -18.01 -16.53 -16.60
CA LEU A 32 -18.81 -16.07 -15.46
C LEU A 32 -18.10 -16.31 -14.13
N THR A 33 -17.51 -17.49 -13.93
CA THR A 33 -16.73 -17.79 -12.72
C THR A 33 -15.44 -16.97 -12.66
N PHE A 34 -14.74 -16.77 -13.78
CA PHE A 34 -13.54 -15.91 -13.85
C PHE A 34 -13.87 -14.44 -13.58
N THR A 35 -14.97 -13.91 -14.11
CA THR A 35 -15.42 -12.55 -13.81
C THR A 35 -15.89 -12.39 -12.37
N ILE A 36 -16.66 -13.36 -11.84
CA ILE A 36 -17.06 -13.39 -10.42
C ILE A 36 -15.80 -13.44 -9.53
N TYR A 37 -14.85 -14.32 -9.79
CA TYR A 37 -13.58 -14.41 -9.05
C TYR A 37 -12.74 -13.12 -9.15
N ALA A 38 -12.64 -12.53 -10.34
CA ALA A 38 -11.88 -11.29 -10.54
C ALA A 38 -12.50 -10.10 -9.80
N ASN A 39 -13.84 -10.05 -9.71
CA ASN A 39 -14.57 -9.01 -8.98
C ASN A 39 -14.42 -9.16 -7.46
N ASP A 40 -14.42 -10.39 -6.94
CA ASP A 40 -14.34 -10.67 -5.49
C ASP A 40 -12.96 -10.31 -4.88
N ILE A 41 -11.88 -10.45 -5.68
CA ILE A 41 -10.52 -10.09 -5.25
C ILE A 41 -10.37 -8.55 -5.07
N GLY A 42 -11.14 -7.75 -5.81
CA GLY A 42 -11.06 -6.28 -5.79
C GLY A 42 -11.71 -5.62 -4.57
N GLU A 43 -12.88 -6.11 -4.15
CA GLU A 43 -13.65 -5.49 -3.05
C GLU A 43 -13.07 -5.77 -1.66
N CYS A 44 -12.53 -6.97 -1.43
CA CYS A 44 -11.93 -7.32 -0.13
C CYS A 44 -10.66 -6.50 0.16
N SER A 45 -9.84 -6.22 -0.86
CA SER A 45 -8.67 -5.34 -0.72
C SER A 45 -9.10 -3.91 -0.35
N TYR A 46 -10.11 -3.37 -1.02
CA TYR A 46 -10.57 -2.01 -0.80
C TYR A 46 -11.05 -1.77 0.65
N ARG A 47 -11.76 -2.73 1.26
CA ARG A 47 -12.27 -2.59 2.62
C ARG A 47 -11.17 -2.49 3.67
N TYR A 48 -10.11 -3.28 3.57
CA TYR A 48 -9.01 -3.23 4.56
C TYR A 48 -8.16 -1.98 4.40
N CYS A 49 -7.97 -1.51 3.18
CA CYS A 49 -7.11 -0.37 2.91
C CYS A 49 -7.82 0.97 3.15
N SER A 50 -9.16 1.00 3.17
CA SER A 50 -9.93 2.26 3.36
C SER A 50 -10.19 2.61 4.83
N ILE A 51 -10.07 1.68 5.77
CA ILE A 51 -10.30 1.92 7.20
C ILE A 51 -9.06 2.50 7.89
N ARG A 52 -9.25 3.33 8.93
CA ARG A 52 -8.14 3.80 9.76
C ARG A 52 -7.46 2.62 10.49
N PRO A 53 -6.14 2.67 10.73
CA PRO A 53 -5.48 1.65 11.53
C PRO A 53 -6.05 1.63 12.95
N SER A 54 -6.11 0.45 13.56
CA SER A 54 -6.48 0.32 14.97
C SER A 54 -5.32 -0.21 15.79
N TYR A 55 -4.96 0.55 16.83
CA TYR A 55 -3.91 0.20 17.79
C TYR A 55 -4.27 -1.06 18.58
N GLY A 56 -5.55 -1.41 18.69
CA GLY A 56 -6.02 -2.49 19.56
C GLY A 56 -6.06 -2.08 21.04
N SER A 57 -6.29 -3.05 21.93
CA SER A 57 -6.59 -2.81 23.35
C SER A 57 -5.55 -3.40 24.32
N CYS A 58 -4.50 -4.04 23.81
CA CYS A 58 -3.41 -4.58 24.62
C CYS A 58 -2.38 -3.50 24.98
N ARG A 59 -1.20 -3.91 25.47
CA ARG A 59 -0.11 -2.99 25.89
C ARG A 59 1.25 -3.25 25.21
N GLY A 60 1.27 -4.07 24.17
CA GLY A 60 2.48 -4.33 23.38
C GLY A 60 2.85 -3.14 22.47
N LEU A 61 4.09 -3.13 21.99
CA LEU A 61 4.56 -2.19 20.98
C LEU A 61 5.07 -2.97 19.77
N VAL A 62 4.13 -3.53 19.01
CA VAL A 62 4.43 -4.35 17.84
C VAL A 62 4.41 -3.46 16.59
N ARG A 63 5.56 -3.28 15.96
CA ARG A 63 5.67 -2.52 14.70
C ARG A 63 4.84 -3.18 13.61
N LYS A 64 3.93 -2.43 13.03
CA LYS A 64 3.10 -2.85 11.89
C LYS A 64 2.98 -1.71 10.88
N TRP A 65 2.53 -2.05 9.69
CA TRP A 65 2.32 -1.12 8.59
C TRP A 65 0.84 -1.02 8.30
N TYR A 66 0.35 0.15 7.93
CA TYR A 66 -1.02 0.35 7.47
C TYR A 66 -1.00 1.22 6.23
N TYR A 67 -2.03 1.08 5.41
CA TYR A 67 -2.24 1.93 4.25
C TYR A 67 -3.00 3.18 4.66
N ASP A 68 -2.42 4.34 4.35
CA ASP A 68 -3.04 5.64 4.52
C ASP A 68 -3.59 6.11 3.17
N PRO A 69 -4.93 6.11 2.98
CA PRO A 69 -5.53 6.54 1.73
C PRO A 69 -5.30 8.03 1.43
N GLY A 70 -5.06 8.87 2.45
CA GLY A 70 -4.84 10.30 2.29
C GLY A 70 -3.54 10.63 1.56
N ILE A 71 -2.50 9.81 1.75
CA ILE A 71 -1.21 9.94 1.05
C ILE A 71 -0.99 8.87 -0.02
N GLN A 72 -1.97 7.99 -0.21
CA GLN A 72 -1.92 6.81 -1.08
C GLN A 72 -0.62 6.00 -0.87
N ASN A 73 -0.31 5.69 0.39
CA ASN A 73 0.92 5.00 0.73
C ASN A 73 0.87 4.33 2.11
N CYS A 74 1.84 3.47 2.37
CA CYS A 74 1.96 2.77 3.64
C CYS A 74 2.82 3.54 4.65
N LYS A 75 2.37 3.56 5.91
CA LYS A 75 3.03 4.14 7.09
C LYS A 75 3.20 3.08 8.17
N MET A 76 4.13 3.30 9.09
CA MET A 76 4.33 2.45 10.26
C MET A 76 3.52 2.98 11.45
N PHE A 77 3.04 2.06 12.28
CA PHE A 77 2.39 2.35 13.56
C PHE A 77 2.69 1.24 14.59
N PHE A 78 2.44 1.51 15.86
CA PHE A 78 2.57 0.50 16.93
C PHE A 78 1.25 -0.19 17.22
N TYR A 79 1.11 -1.46 16.83
CA TYR A 79 -0.01 -2.29 17.24
C TYR A 79 0.20 -2.86 18.65
N SER A 80 -0.85 -2.83 19.47
CA SER A 80 -0.83 -3.26 20.87
C SER A 80 -0.67 -4.76 21.09
N GLY A 81 -0.85 -5.58 20.05
CA GLY A 81 -0.69 -7.03 20.12
C GLY A 81 -2.00 -7.82 20.12
N CYS A 82 -3.15 -7.22 20.46
CA CYS A 82 -4.47 -7.86 20.36
C CYS A 82 -5.57 -6.92 19.82
N GLY A 83 -6.62 -7.51 19.26
CA GLY A 83 -7.75 -6.80 18.68
C GLY A 83 -7.37 -6.00 17.41
N GLY A 84 -7.94 -4.80 17.30
CA GLY A 84 -7.70 -3.92 16.15
C GLY A 84 -8.43 -4.36 14.89
N ASN A 85 -7.87 -4.03 13.73
CA ASN A 85 -8.47 -4.33 12.43
C ASN A 85 -7.41 -4.78 11.40
N ASP A 86 -7.88 -5.05 10.17
CA ASP A 86 -7.09 -5.67 9.12
C ASP A 86 -6.22 -4.71 8.30
N ASN A 87 -6.33 -3.38 8.53
CA ASN A 87 -5.36 -2.43 7.97
C ASN A 87 -4.03 -2.49 8.74
N ARG A 88 -3.39 -3.67 8.73
CA ARG A 88 -2.26 -4.01 9.59
C ARG A 88 -1.43 -5.12 8.95
N PHE A 89 -0.29 -4.74 8.41
CA PHE A 89 0.62 -5.60 7.66
C PHE A 89 1.96 -5.74 8.38
N SER A 90 2.63 -6.87 8.19
CA SER A 90 3.93 -7.14 8.82
C SER A 90 5.10 -6.43 8.13
N SER A 91 4.94 -5.96 6.89
CA SER A 91 5.98 -5.21 6.17
C SER A 91 5.38 -4.11 5.29
N GLU A 92 6.20 -3.08 5.00
CA GLU A 92 5.88 -2.00 4.07
C GLU A 92 5.54 -2.56 2.68
N GLY A 93 6.30 -3.55 2.21
CA GLY A 93 6.08 -4.20 0.92
C GLY A 93 4.76 -4.96 0.84
N TRP A 94 4.38 -5.69 1.91
CA TRP A 94 3.10 -6.40 1.96
C TRP A 94 1.92 -5.44 2.00
N CYS A 95 2.03 -4.36 2.76
CA CYS A 95 1.02 -3.29 2.75
C CYS A 95 0.82 -2.73 1.34
N GLN A 96 1.92 -2.42 0.64
CA GLN A 96 1.85 -1.89 -0.72
C GLN A 96 1.27 -2.91 -1.70
N TRP A 97 1.70 -4.17 -1.62
CA TRP A 97 1.19 -5.22 -2.51
C TRP A 97 -0.31 -5.45 -2.33
N TYR A 98 -0.80 -5.35 -1.10
CA TYR A 98 -2.20 -5.60 -0.79
C TYR A 98 -3.10 -4.40 -1.13
N CYS A 99 -2.62 -3.17 -0.90
CA CYS A 99 -3.44 -1.95 -0.96
C CYS A 99 -3.21 -1.07 -2.18
N LEU A 100 -2.11 -1.26 -2.92
CA LEU A 100 -1.82 -0.47 -4.11
C LEU A 100 -2.03 -1.32 -5.38
N PRO A 101 -2.60 -0.73 -6.44
CA PRO A 101 -2.48 -1.28 -7.78
C PRO A 101 -1.01 -1.54 -8.11
N ARG A 102 -0.73 -2.61 -8.88
CA ARG A 102 0.66 -3.02 -9.22
C ARG A 102 1.49 -1.89 -9.84
N ASN A 103 0.86 -1.04 -10.66
CA ASN A 103 1.52 0.12 -11.29
C ASN A 103 1.76 1.31 -10.35
N LYS A 104 1.21 1.28 -9.13
CA LYS A 104 1.40 2.30 -8.09
C LYS A 104 2.32 1.84 -6.95
N MET A 105 2.76 0.58 -6.95
CA MET A 105 3.69 0.07 -5.94
C MET A 105 5.03 0.84 -6.01
N ARG A 106 5.50 1.31 -4.85
CA ARG A 106 6.76 2.05 -4.71
C ARG A 106 7.82 1.18 -4.04
N LYS A 107 9.08 1.56 -4.21
CA LYS A 107 10.18 0.95 -3.46
C LYS A 107 10.00 1.21 -1.97
N ASN A 108 10.32 0.21 -1.14
CA ASN A 108 10.33 0.36 0.31
C ASN A 108 11.33 1.44 0.72
N VAL A 109 10.86 2.41 1.50
CA VAL A 109 11.66 3.53 2.00
C VAL A 109 11.80 3.41 3.51
N CYS A 110 10.67 3.43 4.22
CA CYS A 110 10.64 3.60 5.67
C CYS A 110 11.09 2.33 6.42
N SER A 111 10.99 1.16 5.80
CA SER A 111 11.44 -0.11 6.40
C SER A 111 12.95 -0.35 6.26
N ARG A 112 13.63 0.38 5.35
CA ARG A 112 15.07 0.24 5.10
C ARG A 112 15.88 0.84 6.25
N SER A 113 16.95 0.16 6.64
CA SER A 113 17.91 0.70 7.59
C SER A 113 18.54 1.97 7.04
N PRO A 114 18.62 3.06 7.84
CA PRO A 114 19.27 4.28 7.41
C PRO A 114 20.77 4.06 7.25
N TYR A 115 21.35 4.72 6.25
CA TYR A 115 22.79 4.74 6.02
C TYR A 115 23.16 6.12 5.51
N GLY A 116 24.10 6.77 6.19
CA GLY A 116 24.51 8.12 5.91
C GLY A 116 26.01 8.30 6.07
N GLU A 117 26.54 9.25 5.32
CA GLU A 117 27.96 9.61 5.21
C GLU A 117 28.06 11.13 5.10
N LYS A 118 29.28 11.67 5.00
CA LYS A 118 29.49 13.11 4.85
C LYS A 118 28.64 13.70 3.72
N CYS A 119 28.05 14.86 3.95
CA CYS A 119 27.24 15.56 2.98
C CYS A 119 28.14 16.14 1.87
N TYR A 120 28.16 15.50 0.70
CA TYR A 120 28.80 16.02 -0.52
C TYR A 120 27.77 16.77 -1.38
N GLY A 121 27.29 17.92 -0.88
CA GLY A 121 26.26 18.74 -1.56
C GLY A 121 24.81 18.24 -1.41
N ARG A 122 24.59 17.16 -0.65
CA ARG A 122 23.25 16.64 -0.30
C ARG A 122 22.66 17.36 0.91
N THR A 123 21.33 17.37 1.00
CA THR A 123 20.59 18.05 2.09
C THR A 123 19.74 17.10 2.94
N GLU A 124 19.63 15.82 2.56
CA GLU A 124 18.77 14.82 3.21
C GLU A 124 19.35 14.34 4.54
N ARG A 125 19.17 15.19 5.56
CA ARG A 125 19.72 15.01 6.91
C ARG A 125 18.78 14.26 7.85
N TRP A 126 17.60 13.84 7.41
CA TRP A 126 16.63 13.11 8.23
C TRP A 126 16.44 11.69 7.73
N TYR A 127 16.13 10.77 8.64
CA TYR A 127 15.73 9.40 8.33
C TYR A 127 14.65 8.94 9.30
N PHE A 128 13.86 7.95 8.88
CA PHE A 128 12.87 7.33 9.74
C PHE A 128 13.49 6.21 10.56
N ASP A 129 13.39 6.32 11.88
CA ASP A 129 13.71 5.27 12.83
C ASP A 129 12.46 4.42 13.10
N LYS A 130 12.38 3.28 12.41
CA LYS A 130 11.25 2.35 12.58
C LYS A 130 11.13 1.77 13.99
N TYR A 131 12.19 1.78 14.80
CA TYR A 131 12.15 1.25 16.17
C TYR A 131 11.50 2.23 17.14
N ALA A 132 11.67 3.52 16.88
CA ALA A 132 11.10 4.59 17.70
C ALA A 132 9.82 5.21 17.10
N ASN A 133 9.43 4.79 15.89
CA ASN A 133 8.33 5.40 15.14
C ASN A 133 8.45 6.93 15.04
N THR A 134 9.65 7.39 14.72
CA THR A 134 9.93 8.82 14.66
C THR A 134 11.04 9.10 13.66
N CYS A 135 11.18 10.36 13.29
CA CYS A 135 12.22 10.83 12.37
C CYS A 135 13.37 11.44 13.15
N ARG A 136 14.59 11.01 12.84
CA ARG A 136 15.82 11.46 13.48
C ARG A 136 16.74 12.09 12.46
N GLN A 137 17.61 12.97 12.93
CA GLN A 137 18.66 13.53 12.09
C GLN A 137 19.87 12.59 12.06
N PHE A 138 20.51 12.49 10.90
CA PHE A 138 21.87 11.98 10.83
C PHE A 138 22.80 12.87 11.69
N LYS A 139 23.90 12.28 12.19
CA LYS A 139 24.89 13.03 12.98
C LYS A 139 25.44 14.22 12.17
N ASN A 140 25.92 15.25 12.87
CA ASN A 140 26.38 16.50 12.26
C ASN A 140 27.30 16.24 11.04
N GLY A 141 26.95 16.86 9.91
CA GLY A 141 27.66 16.74 8.65
C GLY A 141 27.35 15.48 7.83
N HIS A 142 26.45 14.59 8.27
CA HIS A 142 26.05 13.40 7.51
C HIS A 142 24.69 13.55 6.82
N CYS A 143 24.58 12.95 5.63
CA CYS A 143 23.39 12.93 4.78
C CYS A 143 23.12 11.49 4.33
N GLY A 144 21.85 11.15 4.12
CA GLY A 144 21.44 9.81 3.73
C GLY A 144 21.89 9.42 2.32
N LEU A 145 22.27 8.15 2.14
CA LEU A 145 22.61 7.55 0.85
C LEU A 145 21.53 6.62 0.30
N VAL A 146 20.82 5.97 1.20
CA VAL A 146 19.74 5.03 0.88
C VAL A 146 18.38 5.74 0.86
N PRO A 147 17.33 5.14 0.30
CA PRO A 147 16.03 5.81 0.16
C PRO A 147 15.40 6.29 1.47
N ASN A 148 15.72 5.68 2.62
CA ASN A 148 15.32 6.18 3.94
C ASN A 148 16.12 7.46 4.30
N ARG A 149 15.87 8.53 3.54
CA ARG A 149 16.48 9.84 3.68
C ARG A 149 15.46 10.92 3.30
N PHE A 150 15.44 11.99 4.05
CA PHE A 150 14.50 13.10 3.88
C PHE A 150 15.22 14.41 4.15
N GLU A 151 14.85 15.46 3.42
CA GLU A 151 15.40 16.80 3.63
C GLU A 151 14.89 17.41 4.92
N THR A 152 13.63 17.12 5.27
CA THR A 152 12.96 17.72 6.41
C THR A 152 12.33 16.67 7.32
N CYS A 153 12.22 16.98 8.62
CA CYS A 153 11.50 16.14 9.57
C CYS A 153 10.05 15.93 9.13
N TRP A 154 9.41 16.98 8.59
CA TRP A 154 8.01 16.94 8.22
C TRP A 154 7.74 16.00 7.05
N GLN A 155 8.57 16.04 5.99
CA GLN A 155 8.51 15.07 4.90
C GLN A 155 8.69 13.64 5.42
N CYS A 156 9.63 13.42 6.34
CA CYS A 156 9.88 12.11 6.92
C CYS A 156 8.67 11.59 7.71
N MET A 157 8.14 12.39 8.65
CA MET A 157 7.01 11.97 9.49
C MET A 157 5.78 11.70 8.63
N ASN A 158 5.45 12.60 7.70
CA ASN A 158 4.34 12.42 6.77
C ASN A 158 4.50 11.19 5.87
N ARG A 159 5.74 10.81 5.52
CA ARG A 159 5.99 9.65 4.66
C ARG A 159 5.88 8.34 5.41
N CYS A 160 6.32 8.29 6.66
CA CYS A 160 6.67 7.04 7.33
C CYS A 160 5.91 6.74 8.62
N SER A 161 5.35 7.74 9.30
CA SER A 161 4.79 7.60 10.64
C SER A 161 3.32 7.99 10.70
N ASP A 162 2.59 7.35 11.60
CA ASP A 162 1.26 7.73 12.09
C ASP A 162 1.27 8.88 13.11
N ALA A 163 2.44 9.18 13.70
CA ALA A 163 2.56 10.22 14.72
C ALA A 163 2.43 11.63 14.11
N ASP A 164 1.80 12.55 14.86
CA ASP A 164 1.59 13.93 14.44
C ASP A 164 2.94 14.65 14.22
N PRO A 165 3.26 15.09 12.98
CA PRO A 165 4.47 15.83 12.72
C PRO A 165 4.60 17.12 13.54
N ASN A 166 3.48 17.74 13.92
CA ASN A 166 3.51 18.98 14.70
C ASN A 166 4.03 18.76 16.12
N SER A 167 3.89 17.57 16.70
CA SER A 167 4.46 17.24 18.00
C SER A 167 5.88 16.66 17.86
N ALA A 168 6.11 15.81 16.85
CA ALA A 168 7.39 15.14 16.67
C ALA A 168 8.52 16.04 16.12
N CYS A 169 8.21 17.03 15.28
CA CYS A 169 9.21 17.87 14.60
C CYS A 169 9.48 19.21 15.29
N ARG A 170 9.12 19.37 16.57
CA ARG A 170 9.45 20.58 17.33
C ARG A 170 10.93 20.56 17.73
N ASP A 171 11.57 21.73 17.73
CA ASP A 171 12.86 21.89 18.39
C ASP A 171 12.69 22.20 19.89
N SER A 172 13.82 22.26 20.62
CA SER A 172 13.90 22.58 22.04
C SER A 172 13.38 23.98 22.41
N SER A 173 13.13 24.83 21.41
CA SER A 173 12.63 26.20 21.53
C SER A 173 11.16 26.33 21.08
N GLY A 174 10.52 25.22 20.70
CA GLY A 174 9.13 25.20 20.23
C GLY A 174 8.93 25.66 18.77
N VAL A 175 10.00 25.90 18.02
CA VAL A 175 9.94 26.35 16.62
C VAL A 175 9.79 25.13 15.69
N LYS A 176 8.97 25.27 14.64
CA LYS A 176 8.70 24.21 13.65
C LYS A 176 9.93 24.04 12.76
N LYS A 177 10.59 22.87 12.82
CA LYS A 177 11.85 22.62 12.08
C LYS A 177 11.78 22.68 10.55
N SER A 178 10.59 22.73 9.94
CA SER A 178 10.41 22.72 8.46
C SER A 178 8.93 22.46 8.06
N GLN A 179 8.00 23.40 8.25
CA GLN A 179 6.75 23.33 7.46
C GLN A 179 7.04 23.91 6.07
N PRO A 180 6.61 23.27 4.96
CA PRO A 180 6.44 24.03 3.72
C PRO A 180 5.46 25.15 4.02
N ALA A 181 5.75 26.36 3.55
CA ALA A 181 4.86 27.50 3.69
C ALA A 181 3.46 27.06 3.26
N ARG A 182 2.48 27.16 4.17
CA ARG A 182 1.08 26.92 3.84
C ARG A 182 0.73 28.02 2.84
N THR A 183 0.71 27.72 1.54
CA THR A 183 0.03 28.59 0.58
C THR A 183 -1.37 28.76 1.15
N LEU A 184 -1.69 29.97 1.55
CA LEU A 184 -3.05 30.37 1.88
C LEU A 184 -3.84 30.10 0.60
N GLU A 185 -4.52 28.95 0.52
CA GLU A 185 -5.71 28.87 -0.31
C GLU A 185 -6.67 29.90 0.26
N ILE A 186 -6.65 31.08 -0.36
CA ILE A 186 -7.71 32.04 -0.25
C ILE A 186 -8.96 31.27 -0.65
N SER A 187 -9.78 30.97 0.34
CA SER A 187 -11.17 30.65 0.13
C SER A 187 -11.78 31.85 -0.61
N SER A 188 -11.81 31.81 -1.94
CA SER A 188 -12.76 32.59 -2.71
C SER A 188 -14.10 31.86 -2.63
N LYS A 189 -14.75 31.96 -1.47
CA LYS A 189 -16.21 32.08 -1.46
C LYS A 189 -16.52 33.51 -1.89
N ASN A 190 -17.11 33.61 -3.08
CA ASN A 190 -17.79 34.73 -3.75
C ASN A 190 -17.54 34.47 -5.24
N THR A 191 -18.49 33.95 -6.02
CA THR A 191 -19.82 34.50 -6.31
C THR A 191 -20.68 33.39 -6.90
#